data_AF-A0A2G9SDZ0-F1
#
_entry.id   AF-A0A2G9SDZ0-F1
#
_cell.length_a   1.000
_cell.length_b   1.000
_cell.length_c   1.000
_cell.angle_alpha   90.00
_cell.angle_beta   90.00
_cell.angle_gamma   90.00
#
_symmetry.space_group_name_H-M   'P 1'
#
loop_
_entity.id
_entity.type
_entity.pdbx_description
1 polymer ?
#
loop_
_entity_poly.entity_id
_entity_poly.type
_entity_poly.pdbx_seq_one_letter_code
_entity_poly.pdbx_strand_id
1 'polypeptide(L)'
;MTTTASPPFKPGLLLINEVNPNTPGSAEDMEYVELYHTSNSSVSLAGYWLVFYNGKNNLAYSILNLKGYNTDKNGYFLIGSTKMTPKPHIPLRANTIQNGADAIALYYRLGKAGYTVNMPVTADGLRDVIVYVSQARDDASGLLKVLTPGQEAVHEDERFILEDESLSRCQGLKPLDHSAYQITKITPLTKNDCEAPNIIPFGTSRPRTSSQPATPTSPMTLLISEVGVMRGSEPYSFIELKGPAGGRIRDYTLVMYNREGKIFEKIGVQGVIRDSGLYVISTNGTG
;
A
#
# COMPACT_ATOMS: atom_id res chain seq x y z
N MET A 1 10.35 35.75 33.55
CA MET A 1 9.39 35.41 32.48
C MET A 1 10.17 34.68 31.40
N THR A 2 10.12 33.34 31.41
CA THR A 2 10.77 32.49 30.40
C THR A 2 9.77 32.24 29.28
N THR A 3 9.96 32.90 28.14
CA THR A 3 9.16 32.70 26.93
C THR A 3 9.58 31.39 26.28
N THR A 4 8.78 30.34 26.43
CA THR A 4 9.01 29.08 25.73
C THR A 4 8.65 29.29 24.26
N ALA A 5 9.64 29.29 23.38
CA ALA A 5 9.41 29.32 21.94
C ALA A 5 8.62 28.09 21.52
N SER A 6 7.55 28.27 20.73
CA SER A 6 6.81 27.15 20.16
C SER A 6 7.74 26.31 19.29
N PRO A 7 7.62 24.98 19.27
CA PRO A 7 8.40 24.15 18.37
C PRO A 7 8.17 24.60 16.91
N PRO A 8 9.19 24.50 16.04
CA PRO A 8 9.06 24.90 14.65
C PRO A 8 7.96 24.08 13.95
N PHE A 9 7.03 24.78 13.30
CA PHE A 9 5.99 24.18 12.47
C PHE A 9 6.66 23.37 11.36
N LYS A 10 6.54 22.04 11.41
CA LYS A 10 6.87 21.20 10.25
C LYS A 10 5.73 21.36 9.25
N PRO A 11 5.99 21.84 8.01
CA PRO A 11 4.97 21.87 6.98
C PRO A 11 4.45 20.45 6.76
N GLY A 12 3.13 20.29 6.67
CA GLY A 12 2.53 19.00 6.31
C GLY A 12 2.89 18.59 4.88
N LEU A 13 2.69 17.31 4.59
CA LEU A 13 2.85 16.72 3.27
C LEU A 13 1.46 16.42 2.70
N LEU A 14 1.26 16.65 1.41
CA LEU A 14 0.13 16.10 0.68
C LEU A 14 0.54 14.77 0.07
N LEU A 15 -0.23 13.72 0.37
CA LEU A 15 0.04 12.35 -0.03
C LEU A 15 -1.16 11.78 -0.77
N ILE A 16 -0.92 10.82 -1.66
CA ILE A 16 -1.94 9.89 -2.13
C ILE A 16 -2.24 8.95 -0.96
N ASN A 17 -3.51 8.90 -0.55
CA ASN A 17 -3.93 8.23 0.68
C ASN A 17 -4.60 6.88 0.42
N GLU A 18 -5.51 6.85 -0.55
CA GLU A 18 -6.33 5.70 -0.88
C GLU A 18 -6.68 5.75 -2.37
N VAL A 19 -6.55 4.63 -3.07
CA VAL A 19 -6.88 4.51 -4.49
C VAL A 19 -7.70 3.26 -4.71
N ASN A 20 -8.84 3.39 -5.39
CA ASN A 20 -9.59 2.28 -5.93
C ASN A 20 -9.69 2.49 -7.45
N PRO A 21 -8.90 1.76 -8.24
CA PRO A 21 -8.97 1.81 -9.69
C PRO A 21 -10.03 0.86 -10.28
N ASN A 22 -10.38 -0.22 -9.57
CA ASN A 22 -11.20 -1.33 -10.07
C ASN A 22 -12.38 -1.55 -9.13
N THR A 23 -13.60 -1.45 -9.65
CA THR A 23 -14.81 -1.46 -8.83
C THR A 23 -15.77 -2.57 -9.25
N PRO A 24 -16.45 -3.26 -8.31
CA PRO A 24 -17.31 -4.38 -8.65
C PRO A 24 -18.40 -4.05 -9.68
N GLY A 25 -18.47 -4.89 -10.71
CA GLY A 25 -19.53 -4.88 -11.70
C GLY A 25 -19.19 -4.10 -12.97
N SER A 26 -19.90 -4.40 -14.05
CA SER A 26 -19.53 -3.95 -15.41
C SER A 26 -19.64 -2.45 -15.67
N ALA A 27 -20.07 -1.66 -14.69
CA ALA A 27 -20.20 -0.21 -14.84
C ALA A 27 -18.91 0.55 -14.49
N GLU A 28 -18.03 -0.05 -13.67
CA GLU A 28 -16.78 0.56 -13.17
C GLU A 28 -16.98 2.02 -12.74
N ASP A 29 -17.94 2.24 -11.84
CA ASP A 29 -18.52 3.54 -11.57
C ASP A 29 -18.39 4.00 -10.12
N MET A 30 -17.45 3.43 -9.36
CA MET A 30 -17.10 3.90 -8.01
C MET A 30 -15.61 4.27 -7.85
N GLU A 31 -14.85 4.30 -8.95
CA GLU A 31 -13.40 4.53 -8.95
C GLU A 31 -13.03 5.85 -8.27
N TYR A 32 -11.92 5.87 -7.52
CA TYR A 32 -11.45 7.09 -6.87
C TYR A 32 -9.98 7.12 -6.51
N VAL A 33 -9.53 8.33 -6.23
CA VAL A 33 -8.27 8.65 -5.58
C VAL A 33 -8.53 9.69 -4.50
N GLU A 34 -8.05 9.39 -3.31
CA GLU A 34 -8.05 10.29 -2.18
C GLU A 34 -6.66 10.83 -1.90
N LEU A 35 -6.58 12.12 -1.61
CA LEU A 35 -5.40 12.78 -1.09
C LEU A 35 -5.57 13.08 0.39
N TYR A 36 -4.48 13.01 1.16
CA TYR A 36 -4.45 13.38 2.57
C TYR A 36 -3.30 14.33 2.86
N HIS A 37 -3.60 15.43 3.56
CA HIS A 37 -2.62 16.39 4.05
C HIS A 37 -2.31 16.15 5.54
N THR A 38 -1.04 15.87 5.87
CA THR A 38 -0.64 15.41 7.20
C THR A 38 -0.76 16.45 8.32
N SER A 39 -1.15 17.69 8.01
CA SER A 39 -1.46 18.71 9.02
C SER A 39 -2.82 18.51 9.70
N ASN A 40 -3.66 17.60 9.22
CA ASN A 40 -5.04 17.43 9.71
C ASN A 40 -5.84 18.74 9.69
N SER A 41 -5.74 19.49 8.60
CA SER A 41 -6.40 20.78 8.44
C SER A 41 -6.76 21.04 6.98
N SER A 42 -7.63 22.02 6.75
CA SER A 42 -7.89 22.51 5.40
C SER A 42 -6.66 23.23 4.87
N VAL A 43 -6.14 22.78 3.73
CA VAL A 43 -4.94 23.29 3.07
C VAL A 43 -5.22 23.48 1.60
N SER A 44 -4.75 24.62 1.06
CA SER A 44 -4.88 24.91 -0.36
C SER A 44 -4.06 23.97 -1.22
N LEU A 45 -4.70 23.43 -2.26
CA LEU A 45 -4.08 22.56 -3.25
C LEU A 45 -3.51 23.36 -4.45
N ALA A 46 -3.37 24.68 -4.31
CA ALA A 46 -2.79 25.52 -5.34
C ALA A 46 -1.35 25.11 -5.66
N GLY A 47 -1.09 24.86 -6.95
CA GLY A 47 0.20 24.39 -7.44
C GLY A 47 0.35 22.87 -7.47
N TYR A 48 -0.60 22.12 -6.91
CA TYR A 48 -0.64 20.67 -7.04
C TYR A 48 -1.37 20.23 -8.31
N TRP A 49 -0.87 19.15 -8.89
CA TRP A 49 -1.43 18.50 -10.07
C TRP A 49 -1.52 17.01 -9.82
N LEU A 50 -2.62 16.39 -10.25
CA LEU A 50 -2.78 14.95 -10.26
C LEU A 50 -2.73 14.46 -11.70
N VAL A 51 -1.82 13.54 -12.01
CA VAL A 51 -1.58 13.05 -13.36
C VAL A 51 -1.69 11.53 -13.36
N PHE A 52 -2.44 11.01 -14.31
CA PHE A 52 -2.66 9.58 -14.48
C PHE A 52 -1.90 9.10 -15.71
N TYR A 53 -1.10 8.05 -15.54
CA TYR A 53 -0.24 7.47 -16.58
C TYR A 53 -0.69 6.08 -16.97
N ASN A 54 -0.67 5.81 -18.28
CA ASN A 54 -0.96 4.49 -18.82
C ASN A 54 0.35 3.69 -18.91
N GLY A 55 0.46 2.53 -18.27
CA GLY A 55 1.73 1.78 -18.26
C GLY A 55 2.04 1.03 -19.55
N LYS A 56 1.05 0.81 -20.43
CA LYS A 56 1.29 0.23 -21.76
C LYS A 56 2.14 1.13 -22.66
N ASN A 57 2.01 2.45 -22.53
CA ASN A 57 2.74 3.42 -23.36
C ASN A 57 3.57 4.44 -22.57
N ASN A 58 3.48 4.43 -21.23
CA ASN A 58 4.13 5.36 -20.32
C ASN A 58 3.78 6.84 -20.59
N LEU A 59 2.55 7.11 -21.05
CA LEU A 59 2.06 8.46 -21.36
C LEU A 59 0.95 8.87 -20.39
N ALA A 60 0.91 10.18 -20.08
CA ALA A 60 -0.17 10.75 -19.29
C ALA A 60 -1.48 10.70 -20.08
N TYR A 61 -2.55 10.12 -19.52
CA TYR A 61 -3.86 10.08 -20.18
C TYR A 61 -4.89 11.03 -19.54
N SER A 62 -4.69 11.42 -18.29
CA SER A 62 -5.55 12.36 -17.58
C SER A 62 -4.74 13.28 -16.66
N ILE A 63 -5.17 14.55 -16.55
CA ILE A 63 -4.46 15.59 -15.79
C ILE A 63 -5.47 16.50 -15.11
N LEU A 64 -5.30 16.68 -13.82
CA LEU A 64 -6.13 17.57 -12.99
C LEU A 64 -5.24 18.63 -12.35
N ASN A 65 -5.58 19.90 -12.59
CA ASN A 65 -5.03 21.02 -11.84
C ASN A 65 -5.87 21.23 -10.58
N LEU A 66 -5.26 21.14 -9.40
CA LEU A 66 -5.99 21.24 -8.13
C LEU A 66 -6.10 22.69 -7.61
N LYS A 67 -5.73 23.68 -8.43
CA LYS A 67 -5.92 25.10 -8.11
C LYS A 67 -7.39 25.42 -7.86
N GLY A 68 -7.65 26.10 -6.75
CA GLY A 68 -9.00 26.51 -6.31
C GLY A 68 -9.64 25.52 -5.36
N TYR A 69 -9.04 24.34 -5.16
CA TYR A 69 -9.47 23.36 -4.19
C TYR A 69 -8.66 23.45 -2.89
N ASN A 70 -9.25 22.94 -1.82
CA ASN A 70 -8.61 22.76 -0.53
C ASN A 70 -8.97 21.36 -0.02
N THR A 71 -8.09 20.76 0.79
CA THR A 71 -8.49 19.63 1.64
C THR A 71 -9.59 20.05 2.61
N ASP A 72 -10.33 19.08 3.12
CA ASP A 72 -11.34 19.30 4.15
C ASP A 72 -10.71 19.64 5.51
N LYS A 73 -11.56 19.82 6.53
CA LYS A 73 -11.11 20.16 7.89
C LYS A 73 -10.21 19.10 8.55
N ASN A 74 -10.27 17.86 8.07
CA ASN A 74 -9.51 16.72 8.58
C ASN A 74 -8.27 16.43 7.69
N GLY A 75 -8.11 17.15 6.58
CA GLY A 75 -6.98 16.99 5.66
C GLY A 75 -7.26 16.10 4.46
N TYR A 76 -8.48 15.60 4.25
CA TYR A 76 -8.82 14.72 3.12
C TYR A 76 -9.29 15.50 1.88
N PHE A 77 -9.06 14.94 0.70
CA PHE A 77 -9.58 15.47 -0.56
C PHE A 77 -9.87 14.32 -1.54
N LEU A 78 -11.14 14.14 -1.86
CA LEU A 78 -11.63 13.03 -2.68
C LEU A 78 -11.86 13.46 -4.15
N ILE A 79 -11.25 12.73 -5.07
CA ILE A 79 -11.51 12.78 -6.52
C ILE A 79 -12.03 11.41 -6.94
N GLY A 80 -13.17 11.33 -7.62
CA GLY A 80 -13.71 10.02 -7.97
C GLY A 80 -15.02 10.09 -8.74
N SER A 81 -15.63 8.94 -9.00
CA SER A 81 -16.87 8.84 -9.77
C SER A 81 -18.03 9.63 -9.15
N THR A 82 -18.91 10.14 -10.01
CA THR A 82 -20.13 10.86 -9.59
C THR A 82 -21.12 10.03 -8.79
N LYS A 83 -21.03 8.70 -8.83
CA LYS A 83 -21.95 7.80 -8.12
C LYS A 83 -21.48 7.41 -6.72
N MET A 84 -20.28 7.81 -6.32
CA MET A 84 -19.76 7.53 -4.99
C MET A 84 -20.55 8.24 -3.89
N THR A 85 -20.57 7.60 -2.72
CA THR A 85 -20.96 8.21 -1.46
C THR A 85 -19.81 7.99 -0.46
N PRO A 86 -19.21 9.03 0.13
CA PRO A 86 -19.55 10.45 0.01
C PRO A 86 -19.22 11.02 -1.38
N LYS A 87 -19.88 12.14 -1.73
CA LYS A 87 -19.69 12.80 -3.02
C LYS A 87 -18.25 13.34 -3.13
N PRO A 88 -17.53 13.07 -4.24
CA PRO A 88 -16.18 13.60 -4.43
C PRO A 88 -16.17 15.11 -4.64
N HIS A 89 -15.06 15.73 -4.25
CA HIS A 89 -14.79 17.15 -4.47
C HIS A 89 -14.60 17.46 -5.96
N ILE A 90 -13.94 16.55 -6.67
CA ILE A 90 -13.83 16.56 -8.13
C ILE A 90 -14.53 15.30 -8.67
N PRO A 91 -15.69 15.45 -9.33
CA PRO A 91 -16.36 14.33 -9.97
C PRO A 91 -15.64 13.91 -11.26
N LEU A 92 -15.47 12.61 -11.44
CA LEU A 92 -14.97 11.95 -12.63
C LEU A 92 -16.11 11.21 -13.35
N ARG A 93 -15.92 10.94 -14.64
CA ARG A 93 -16.78 9.99 -15.37
C ARG A 93 -16.37 8.57 -14.94
N ALA A 94 -17.29 7.61 -15.05
CA ALA A 94 -16.94 6.20 -14.89
C ALA A 94 -15.83 5.80 -15.88
N ASN A 95 -15.02 4.81 -15.53
CA ASN A 95 -13.88 4.33 -16.33
C ASN A 95 -12.82 5.42 -16.60
N THR A 96 -12.65 6.36 -15.67
CA THR A 96 -11.59 7.38 -15.79
C THR A 96 -10.28 6.86 -15.22
N ILE A 97 -10.32 6.14 -14.11
CA ILE A 97 -9.12 5.50 -13.56
C ILE A 97 -8.97 4.16 -14.28
N GLN A 98 -7.78 3.88 -14.83
CA GLN A 98 -7.61 2.69 -15.66
C GLN A 98 -7.22 1.49 -14.79
N ASN A 99 -7.78 0.33 -15.12
CA ASN A 99 -7.34 -0.96 -14.61
C ASN A 99 -6.13 -1.46 -15.38
N GLY A 100 -5.22 -2.15 -14.67
CA GLY A 100 -3.98 -2.69 -15.21
C GLY A 100 -2.74 -2.08 -14.60
N ALA A 101 -1.61 -2.18 -15.32
CA ALA A 101 -0.35 -1.56 -14.94
C ALA A 101 -0.38 -0.06 -15.23
N ASP A 102 -0.73 0.76 -14.24
CA ASP A 102 -0.90 2.21 -14.38
C ASP A 102 -0.35 2.97 -13.16
N ALA A 103 -0.35 4.30 -13.21
CA ALA A 103 0.10 5.12 -12.09
C ALA A 103 -0.70 6.41 -11.90
N ILE A 104 -0.84 6.81 -10.65
CA ILE A 104 -1.35 8.13 -10.26
C ILE A 104 -0.23 8.89 -9.57
N ALA A 105 0.16 10.02 -10.13
CA ALA A 105 1.26 10.84 -9.68
C ALA A 105 0.78 12.22 -9.22
N LEU A 106 1.17 12.58 -8.00
CA LEU A 106 0.98 13.90 -7.42
C LEU A 106 2.23 14.74 -7.69
N TYR A 107 2.06 15.84 -8.40
CA TYR A 107 3.13 16.80 -8.71
C TYR A 107 2.89 18.14 -8.02
N TYR A 108 3.97 18.90 -7.84
CA TYR A 108 3.90 20.30 -7.42
C TYR A 108 4.68 21.21 -8.37
N ARG A 109 3.97 22.12 -9.02
CA ARG A 109 4.53 23.17 -9.89
C ARG A 109 3.61 24.39 -9.95
N LEU A 110 4.17 25.57 -9.72
CA LEU A 110 3.48 26.84 -9.88
C LEU A 110 3.46 27.26 -11.37
N GLY A 111 2.29 27.67 -11.89
CA GLY A 111 2.14 28.21 -13.26
C GLY A 111 1.24 27.40 -14.19
N LYS A 112 1.05 27.87 -15.44
CA LYS A 112 0.10 27.31 -16.43
C LYS A 112 0.65 26.19 -17.33
N ALA A 113 1.97 25.95 -17.37
CA ALA A 113 2.61 25.08 -18.37
C ALA A 113 3.35 23.88 -17.74
N GLY A 114 2.65 23.10 -16.91
CA GLY A 114 3.27 21.99 -16.16
C GLY A 114 3.20 20.64 -16.86
N TYR A 115 1.97 20.17 -17.10
CA TYR A 115 1.70 18.80 -17.54
C TYR A 115 0.61 18.79 -18.62
N THR A 116 0.77 17.97 -19.66
CA THR A 116 -0.17 17.84 -20.79
C THR A 116 -0.47 16.39 -21.10
N VAL A 117 -1.71 16.08 -21.51
CA VAL A 117 -2.07 14.73 -21.96
C VAL A 117 -1.13 14.30 -23.09
N ASN A 118 -0.77 13.02 -23.12
CA ASN A 118 0.23 12.38 -23.97
C ASN A 118 1.69 12.78 -23.70
N MET A 119 2.00 13.52 -22.65
CA MET A 119 3.40 13.70 -22.25
C MET A 119 3.99 12.38 -21.73
N PRO A 120 5.28 12.11 -21.96
CA PRO A 120 5.98 11.00 -21.32
C PRO A 120 5.95 11.10 -19.79
N VAL A 121 5.98 9.95 -19.13
CA VAL A 121 6.20 9.84 -17.69
C VAL A 121 7.47 10.59 -17.26
N THR A 122 7.43 11.28 -16.12
CA THR A 122 8.53 12.12 -15.64
C THR A 122 8.62 12.09 -14.12
N ALA A 123 9.82 12.24 -13.56
CA ALA A 123 10.00 12.47 -12.12
C ALA A 123 10.08 13.97 -11.77
N ASP A 124 10.08 14.86 -12.77
CA ASP A 124 10.24 16.29 -12.57
C ASP A 124 9.02 16.91 -11.87
N GLY A 125 9.25 17.47 -10.68
CA GLY A 125 8.23 18.03 -9.81
C GLY A 125 7.42 17.00 -9.03
N LEU A 126 7.79 15.71 -9.08
CA LEU A 126 7.06 14.63 -8.42
C LEU A 126 7.09 14.80 -6.90
N ARG A 127 5.95 14.63 -6.25
CA ARG A 127 5.79 14.75 -4.79
C ARG A 127 5.39 13.43 -4.15
N ASP A 128 4.43 12.74 -4.75
CA ASP A 128 4.03 11.41 -4.32
C ASP A 128 3.49 10.64 -5.52
N VAL A 129 3.44 9.32 -5.42
CA VAL A 129 2.99 8.46 -6.52
C VAL A 129 2.56 7.11 -5.97
N ILE A 130 1.62 6.49 -6.67
CA ILE A 130 1.37 5.06 -6.60
C ILE A 130 1.42 4.51 -8.03
N VAL A 131 2.21 3.46 -8.22
CA VAL A 131 2.16 2.60 -9.41
C VAL A 131 1.48 1.31 -8.98
N TYR A 132 0.44 0.90 -9.68
CA TYR A 132 -0.35 -0.28 -9.35
C TYR A 132 -0.52 -1.21 -10.54
N VAL A 133 -0.93 -2.44 -10.25
CA VAL A 133 -1.29 -3.47 -11.23
C VAL A 133 -2.60 -4.13 -10.80
N SER A 134 -3.46 -4.52 -11.75
CA SER A 134 -4.67 -5.30 -11.45
C SER A 134 -4.40 -6.82 -11.51
N GLN A 135 -3.42 -7.23 -12.33
CA GLN A 135 -2.94 -8.61 -12.34
C GLN A 135 -1.46 -8.64 -11.98
N ALA A 136 -1.06 -9.63 -11.17
CA ALA A 136 0.35 -9.84 -10.81
C ALA A 136 1.30 -10.01 -12.02
N ARG A 137 0.77 -10.21 -13.24
CA ARG A 137 1.54 -10.33 -14.48
C ARG A 137 1.61 -9.06 -15.32
N ASP A 138 0.89 -8.01 -14.95
CA ASP A 138 0.92 -6.77 -15.70
C ASP A 138 2.31 -6.12 -15.59
N ASP A 139 2.78 -5.53 -16.68
CA ASP A 139 4.11 -4.93 -16.76
C ASP A 139 4.04 -3.43 -16.51
N ALA A 140 4.43 -3.02 -15.30
CA ALA A 140 4.56 -1.62 -14.90
C ALA A 140 6.03 -1.12 -14.94
N SER A 141 6.96 -1.89 -15.52
CA SER A 141 8.41 -1.61 -15.42
C SER A 141 8.80 -0.26 -15.99
N GLY A 142 8.15 0.20 -17.06
CA GLY A 142 8.37 1.52 -17.65
C GLY A 142 8.03 2.67 -16.70
N LEU A 143 6.92 2.54 -15.96
CA LEU A 143 6.49 3.51 -14.96
C LEU A 143 7.39 3.46 -13.71
N LEU A 144 7.63 2.25 -13.17
CA LEU A 144 8.47 2.04 -11.99
C LEU A 144 9.88 2.57 -12.18
N LYS A 145 10.48 2.38 -13.37
CA LYS A 145 11.82 2.86 -13.70
C LYS A 145 11.96 4.38 -13.58
N VAL A 146 10.87 5.14 -13.78
CA VAL A 146 10.90 6.61 -13.74
C VAL A 146 10.38 7.15 -12.42
N LEU A 147 9.27 6.59 -11.91
CA LEU A 147 8.54 7.15 -10.78
C LEU A 147 9.04 6.63 -9.43
N THR A 148 9.39 5.35 -9.34
CA THR A 148 9.83 4.67 -8.10
C THR A 148 10.89 3.61 -8.37
N PRO A 149 12.11 4.00 -8.82
CA PRO A 149 13.14 3.04 -9.21
C PRO A 149 13.49 2.08 -8.06
N GLY A 150 13.46 0.78 -8.34
CA GLY A 150 13.79 -0.28 -7.38
C GLY A 150 12.64 -0.73 -6.47
N GLN A 151 11.42 -0.23 -6.67
CA GLN A 151 10.21 -0.71 -5.99
C GLN A 151 9.37 -1.58 -6.91
N GLU A 152 8.47 -2.37 -6.32
CA GLU A 152 7.44 -3.11 -7.03
C GLU A 152 6.14 -2.31 -7.10
N ALA A 153 5.29 -2.61 -8.09
CA ALA A 153 3.96 -2.02 -8.17
C ALA A 153 3.05 -2.60 -7.08
N VAL A 154 2.15 -1.77 -6.56
CA VAL A 154 1.14 -2.22 -5.59
C VAL A 154 0.10 -3.06 -6.32
N HIS A 155 -0.13 -4.29 -5.88
CA HIS A 155 -1.11 -5.17 -6.51
C HIS A 155 -2.50 -4.90 -5.94
N GLU A 156 -3.40 -4.48 -6.81
CA GLU A 156 -4.84 -4.40 -6.56
C GLU A 156 -5.44 -5.78 -6.89
N ASP A 157 -5.95 -6.48 -5.88
CA ASP A 157 -6.41 -7.87 -5.99
C ASP A 157 -7.90 -7.95 -5.67
N GLU A 158 -8.72 -7.94 -6.73
CA GLU A 158 -10.20 -8.06 -6.72
C GLU A 158 -10.75 -9.28 -5.96
N ARG A 159 -9.87 -10.19 -5.53
CA ARG A 159 -10.22 -11.39 -4.77
C ARG A 159 -9.96 -11.25 -3.28
N PHE A 160 -9.43 -10.11 -2.83
CA PHE A 160 -9.05 -9.88 -1.44
C PHE A 160 -10.27 -9.87 -0.52
N ILE A 161 -11.35 -9.18 -0.94
CA ILE A 161 -12.64 -9.19 -0.25
C ILE A 161 -13.76 -9.37 -1.27
N LEU A 162 -14.91 -9.88 -0.80
CA LEU A 162 -16.09 -10.10 -1.66
C LEU A 162 -16.80 -8.81 -2.06
N GLU A 163 -16.53 -7.72 -1.33
CA GLU A 163 -17.06 -6.38 -1.62
C GLU A 163 -16.08 -5.64 -2.55
N ASP A 164 -15.76 -4.39 -2.24
CA ASP A 164 -14.87 -3.54 -3.01
C ASP A 164 -13.68 -3.13 -2.13
N GLU A 165 -12.46 -3.26 -2.65
CA GLU A 165 -11.23 -2.92 -1.94
C GLU A 165 -10.60 -1.61 -2.41
N SER A 166 -9.53 -1.22 -1.73
CA SER A 166 -8.68 -0.11 -2.12
C SER A 166 -7.23 -0.38 -1.78
N LEU A 167 -6.35 0.34 -2.47
CA LEU A 167 -4.95 0.48 -2.12
C LEU A 167 -4.80 1.64 -1.13
N SER A 168 -4.71 1.30 0.15
CA SER A 168 -4.67 2.25 1.26
C SER A 168 -3.29 2.40 1.85
N ARG A 169 -2.86 3.65 2.04
CA ARG A 169 -1.62 3.98 2.74
C ARG A 169 -1.78 3.71 4.24
N CYS A 170 -1.03 2.73 4.74
CA CYS A 170 -1.10 2.24 6.12
C CYS A 170 0.22 2.29 6.89
N GLN A 171 1.36 2.09 6.24
CA GLN A 171 2.66 1.91 6.90
C GLN A 171 3.62 3.08 6.69
N GLY A 172 3.16 4.31 6.95
CA GLY A 172 4.02 5.49 7.03
C GLY A 172 3.63 6.65 6.12
N LEU A 173 4.32 7.77 6.29
CA LEU A 173 4.04 9.05 5.60
C LEU A 173 5.18 9.47 4.66
N LYS A 174 6.08 8.53 4.32
CA LYS A 174 7.16 8.77 3.38
C LYS A 174 6.56 8.80 1.96
N PRO A 175 6.73 9.90 1.21
CA PRO A 175 6.29 9.93 -0.19
C PRO A 175 7.11 8.96 -1.05
N LEU A 176 6.53 8.53 -2.17
CA LEU A 176 7.18 7.62 -3.13
C LEU A 176 7.57 6.27 -2.52
N ASP A 177 6.78 5.78 -1.56
CA ASP A 177 7.04 4.52 -0.86
C ASP A 177 5.84 3.59 -1.00
N HIS A 178 5.94 2.63 -1.92
CA HIS A 178 4.89 1.65 -2.19
C HIS A 178 4.72 0.65 -1.04
N SER A 179 5.76 0.42 -0.22
CA SER A 179 5.64 -0.44 0.97
C SER A 179 4.68 0.13 2.03
N ALA A 180 4.32 1.41 1.91
CA ALA A 180 3.33 2.02 2.76
C ALA A 180 1.91 1.54 2.49
N TYR A 181 1.61 0.93 1.33
CA TYR A 181 0.26 0.58 0.92
C TYR A 181 -0.13 -0.87 1.27
N GLN A 182 -1.42 -1.07 1.54
CA GLN A 182 -2.06 -2.37 1.78
C GLN A 182 -3.39 -2.40 1.03
N ILE A 183 -3.86 -3.60 0.72
CA ILE A 183 -5.25 -3.78 0.28
C ILE A 183 -6.15 -3.70 1.52
N THR A 184 -7.14 -2.80 1.50
CA THR A 184 -8.10 -2.63 2.60
C THR A 184 -9.52 -2.49 2.07
N LYS A 185 -10.51 -2.40 2.97
CA LYS A 185 -11.83 -1.88 2.59
C LYS A 185 -11.73 -0.41 2.19
N ILE A 186 -12.64 0.02 1.32
CA ILE A 186 -12.78 1.42 0.94
C ILE A 186 -13.16 2.31 2.14
N THR A 187 -12.49 3.45 2.32
CA THR A 187 -12.70 4.37 3.45
C THR A 187 -12.71 5.86 3.08
N PRO A 188 -13.39 6.28 2.00
CA PRO A 188 -13.34 7.66 1.50
C PRO A 188 -13.72 8.70 2.57
N LEU A 189 -12.91 9.75 2.66
CA LEU A 189 -12.94 10.88 3.59
C LEU A 189 -12.80 10.49 5.08
N THR A 190 -12.29 9.29 5.34
CA THR A 190 -12.09 8.77 6.69
C THR A 190 -10.73 8.10 6.81
N LYS A 191 -10.41 7.65 8.02
CA LYS A 191 -9.13 6.98 8.26
C LYS A 191 -9.16 5.60 7.59
N ASN A 192 -8.11 5.29 6.83
CA ASN A 192 -7.86 3.98 6.22
C ASN A 192 -8.08 2.83 7.22
N ASP A 193 -8.77 1.78 6.77
CA ASP A 193 -9.05 0.55 7.53
C ASP A 193 -7.81 -0.36 7.58
N CYS A 194 -6.70 0.24 8.00
CA CYS A 194 -5.43 -0.45 8.16
C CYS A 194 -5.55 -1.46 9.28
N GLU A 195 -5.15 -2.70 8.99
CA GLU A 195 -4.92 -3.66 10.05
C GLU A 195 -3.93 -3.05 11.04
N ALA A 196 -4.30 -3.05 12.32
CA ALA A 196 -3.33 -2.70 13.35
C ALA A 196 -2.13 -3.62 13.15
N PRO A 197 -0.88 -3.12 13.16
CA PRO A 197 0.25 -4.02 13.30
C PRO A 197 -0.06 -4.86 14.54
N ASN A 198 -0.09 -6.18 14.39
CA ASN A 198 -0.32 -7.10 15.50
C ASN A 198 0.81 -6.90 16.52
N ILE A 199 0.70 -5.88 17.37
CA ILE A 199 1.48 -5.72 18.59
C ILE A 199 0.81 -6.69 19.55
N ILE A 200 1.19 -7.97 19.46
CA ILE A 200 0.99 -8.87 20.58
C ILE A 200 1.72 -8.20 21.75
N PRO A 201 1.04 -7.83 22.85
CA PRO A 201 1.70 -7.19 23.96
C PRO A 201 2.72 -8.18 24.51
N PHE A 202 4.00 -7.90 24.26
CA PHE A 202 5.09 -8.55 24.96
C PHE A 202 4.83 -8.37 26.46
N GLY A 203 4.62 -9.50 27.13
CA GLY A 203 4.08 -9.55 28.47
C GLY A 203 4.85 -8.66 29.43
N THR A 204 4.12 -7.81 30.16
CA THR A 204 4.61 -7.29 31.43
C THR A 204 4.82 -8.48 32.35
N SER A 205 6.07 -8.87 32.57
CA SER A 205 6.47 -9.88 33.52
C SER A 205 6.05 -9.46 34.92
N ARG A 206 4.93 -10.01 35.40
CA ARG A 206 4.65 -10.08 36.83
C ARG A 206 5.52 -11.20 37.41
N PRO A 207 6.26 -11.00 38.53
CA PRO A 207 7.03 -12.07 39.13
C PRO A 207 6.06 -13.13 39.66
N ARG A 208 6.08 -14.34 39.08
CA ARG A 208 5.25 -15.46 39.52
C ARG A 208 6.06 -16.33 40.46
N THR A 209 5.92 -16.10 41.77
CA THR A 209 6.19 -17.11 42.78
C THR A 209 5.07 -18.15 42.72
N SER A 210 5.34 -19.33 42.17
CA SER A 210 4.88 -20.64 42.69
C SER A 210 5.22 -21.76 41.72
N SER A 211 5.76 -22.82 42.31
CA SER A 211 6.04 -24.12 41.74
C SER A 211 4.78 -24.81 41.20
N GLN A 212 4.69 -24.97 39.88
CA GLN A 212 3.76 -25.92 39.26
C GLN A 212 4.37 -26.49 37.96
N PRO A 213 4.21 -27.79 37.64
CA PRO A 213 4.83 -28.41 36.47
C PRO A 213 4.19 -27.90 35.17
N ALA A 214 5.01 -27.61 34.17
CA ALA A 214 4.61 -27.07 32.88
C ALA A 214 3.98 -28.12 31.95
N THR A 215 2.79 -27.83 31.42
CA THR A 215 2.18 -28.42 30.22
C THR A 215 1.25 -27.40 29.54
N PRO A 216 0.91 -27.62 28.26
CA PRO A 216 1.74 -27.38 27.08
C PRO A 216 1.65 -25.93 26.57
N THR A 217 2.75 -25.47 26.00
CA THR A 217 2.97 -24.16 25.41
C THR A 217 1.90 -23.85 24.34
N SER A 218 1.20 -22.72 24.47
CA SER A 218 0.38 -22.18 23.38
C SER A 218 1.23 -22.08 22.11
N PRO A 219 0.76 -22.56 20.95
CA PRO A 219 1.53 -22.47 19.71
C PRO A 219 1.78 -20.99 19.37
N MET A 220 2.95 -20.72 18.81
CA MET A 220 3.57 -19.39 18.78
C MET A 220 2.88 -18.33 17.92
N THR A 221 1.91 -18.56 17.05
CA THR A 221 1.51 -17.57 16.00
C THR A 221 2.67 -17.13 15.11
N LEU A 222 2.66 -17.63 13.88
CA LEU A 222 3.53 -17.20 12.79
C LEU A 222 2.66 -16.62 11.69
N LEU A 223 3.09 -15.50 11.13
CA LEU A 223 2.46 -14.87 9.97
C LEU A 223 3.33 -15.10 8.75
N ILE A 224 2.71 -15.35 7.60
CA ILE A 224 3.42 -15.24 6.32
C ILE A 224 3.58 -13.74 6.05
N SER A 225 4.83 -13.28 6.03
CA SER A 225 5.22 -11.89 5.84
C SER A 225 5.38 -11.57 4.36
N GLU A 226 6.03 -12.47 3.62
CA GLU A 226 6.35 -12.31 2.21
C GLU A 226 6.45 -13.67 1.52
N VAL A 227 6.08 -13.74 0.25
CA VAL A 227 6.24 -14.93 -0.59
C VAL A 227 6.90 -14.50 -1.90
N GLY A 228 8.18 -14.83 -2.06
CA GLY A 228 8.91 -14.65 -3.30
C GLY A 228 8.73 -15.86 -4.22
N VAL A 229 7.98 -15.69 -5.31
CA VAL A 229 7.79 -16.73 -6.35
C VAL A 229 8.55 -16.35 -7.60
N MET A 230 9.41 -17.25 -8.11
CA MET A 230 10.31 -16.97 -9.23
C MET A 230 9.62 -16.46 -10.51
N ARG A 231 10.30 -15.52 -11.18
CA ARG A 231 10.22 -15.27 -12.63
C ARG A 231 11.63 -15.12 -13.22
N GLY A 232 12.03 -16.00 -14.14
CA GLY A 232 13.30 -15.88 -14.88
C GLY A 232 14.46 -16.70 -14.31
N SER A 233 15.70 -16.32 -14.66
CA SER A 233 16.93 -17.12 -14.53
C SER A 233 17.75 -16.93 -13.24
N GLU A 234 17.26 -16.18 -12.24
CA GLU A 234 17.95 -15.98 -10.95
C GLU A 234 17.30 -16.85 -9.84
N PRO A 235 18.08 -17.53 -8.97
CA PRO A 235 17.61 -18.70 -8.25
C PRO A 235 17.10 -18.39 -6.83
N TYR A 236 16.00 -17.64 -6.67
CA TYR A 236 15.43 -17.43 -5.33
C TYR A 236 13.90 -17.53 -5.31
N SER A 237 13.41 -18.69 -4.85
CA SER A 237 12.05 -18.82 -4.31
C SER A 237 12.14 -18.86 -2.78
N PHE A 238 11.35 -18.04 -2.09
CA PHE A 238 11.37 -17.99 -0.63
C PHE A 238 10.00 -17.69 -0.04
N ILE A 239 9.84 -18.06 1.23
CA ILE A 239 8.71 -17.70 2.07
C ILE A 239 9.26 -17.12 3.36
N GLU A 240 8.92 -15.88 3.65
CA GLU A 240 9.27 -15.21 4.89
C GLU A 240 8.15 -15.35 5.90
N LEU A 241 8.50 -15.77 7.11
CA LEU A 241 7.63 -15.83 8.26
C LEU A 241 8.02 -14.74 9.26
N LYS A 242 7.01 -14.13 9.88
CA LYS A 242 7.18 -13.17 10.97
C LYS A 242 6.61 -13.72 12.26
N GLY A 243 7.35 -13.56 13.35
CA GLY A 243 6.92 -13.96 14.69
C GLY A 243 7.82 -13.37 15.79
N PRO A 244 7.66 -13.82 17.05
CA PRO A 244 8.42 -13.28 18.17
C PRO A 244 9.94 -13.48 18.00
N ALA A 245 10.73 -12.41 18.15
CA ALA A 245 12.19 -12.48 18.11
C ALA A 245 12.74 -13.54 19.08
N GLY A 246 13.66 -14.40 18.61
CA GLY A 246 14.18 -15.53 19.39
C GLY A 246 13.19 -16.69 19.59
N GLY A 247 11.99 -16.59 19.02
CA GLY A 247 10.96 -17.62 19.10
C GLY A 247 11.36 -18.92 18.42
N ARG A 248 11.12 -20.06 19.06
CA ARG A 248 11.40 -21.38 18.47
C ARG A 248 10.19 -21.88 17.70
N ILE A 249 10.36 -22.06 16.40
CA ILE A 249 9.36 -22.66 15.52
C ILE A 249 9.42 -24.18 15.69
N ARG A 250 8.31 -24.77 16.13
CA ARG A 250 8.10 -26.22 16.24
C ARG A 250 6.67 -26.53 15.84
N ASP A 251 6.46 -27.68 15.22
CA ASP A 251 5.14 -28.22 14.89
C ASP A 251 4.31 -27.37 13.91
N TYR A 252 4.97 -26.54 13.09
CA TYR A 252 4.34 -25.82 11.99
C TYR A 252 4.55 -26.57 10.68
N THR A 253 3.48 -26.69 9.89
CA THR A 253 3.53 -27.18 8.51
C THR A 253 3.01 -26.08 7.59
N LEU A 254 3.86 -25.64 6.67
CA LEU A 254 3.46 -24.78 5.58
C LEU A 254 2.81 -25.65 4.50
N VAL A 255 1.64 -25.23 4.01
CA VAL A 255 0.87 -25.98 3.01
C VAL A 255 0.65 -25.09 1.80
N MET A 256 1.04 -25.54 0.63
CA MET A 256 0.88 -24.80 -0.61
C MET A 256 -0.19 -25.43 -1.50
N TYR A 257 -1.07 -24.59 -2.04
CA TYR A 257 -2.21 -24.98 -2.85
C TYR A 257 -2.02 -24.51 -4.29
N ASN A 258 -2.43 -25.34 -5.24
CA ASN A 258 -2.41 -24.99 -6.65
C ASN A 258 -3.70 -24.21 -7.02
N ARG A 259 -3.83 -23.83 -8.29
CA ARG A 259 -4.98 -23.06 -8.77
C ARG A 259 -6.32 -23.78 -8.63
N GLU A 260 -6.31 -25.11 -8.56
CA GLU A 260 -7.50 -25.94 -8.36
C GLU A 260 -7.78 -26.21 -6.87
N GLY A 261 -7.08 -25.56 -5.95
CA GLY A 261 -7.22 -25.75 -4.50
C GLY A 261 -6.67 -27.09 -4.00
N LYS A 262 -5.87 -27.80 -4.81
CA LYS A 262 -5.20 -29.04 -4.40
C LYS A 262 -3.86 -28.70 -3.77
N ILE A 263 -3.55 -29.36 -2.66
CA ILE A 263 -2.24 -29.26 -2.02
C ILE A 263 -1.20 -29.83 -2.98
N PHE A 264 -0.21 -29.03 -3.38
CA PHE A 264 0.91 -29.50 -4.18
C PHE A 264 2.19 -29.68 -3.36
N GLU A 265 2.32 -29.00 -2.22
CA GLU A 265 3.50 -29.11 -1.36
C GLU A 265 3.16 -28.91 0.13
N LYS A 266 3.92 -29.60 0.99
CA LYS A 266 3.91 -29.41 2.45
C LYS A 266 5.34 -29.35 2.97
N ILE A 267 5.68 -28.29 3.70
CA ILE A 267 7.01 -28.10 4.27
C ILE A 267 6.89 -28.05 5.79
N GLY A 268 7.59 -28.94 6.48
CA GLY A 268 7.76 -28.83 7.93
C GLY A 268 8.68 -27.67 8.27
N VAL A 269 8.20 -26.70 9.04
CA VAL A 269 8.98 -25.53 9.43
C VAL A 269 9.49 -25.72 10.86
N GLN A 270 10.81 -25.66 11.01
CA GLN A 270 11.49 -25.75 12.31
C GLN A 270 12.67 -24.79 12.34
N GLY A 271 12.88 -24.10 13.44
CA GLY A 271 13.97 -23.12 13.53
C GLY A 271 13.84 -22.15 14.69
N VAL A 272 14.67 -21.11 14.66
CA VAL A 272 14.60 -19.99 15.60
C VAL A 272 14.43 -18.71 14.80
N ILE A 273 13.44 -17.90 15.16
CA ILE A 273 13.19 -16.59 14.56
C ILE A 273 14.34 -15.67 14.94
N ARG A 274 14.89 -14.96 13.95
CA ARG A 274 16.01 -14.02 14.15
C ARG A 274 15.58 -12.89 15.10
N ASP A 275 16.55 -12.15 15.62
CA ASP A 275 16.28 -10.98 16.47
C ASP A 275 15.46 -9.90 15.74
N SER A 276 15.48 -9.90 14.40
CA SER A 276 14.63 -9.04 13.57
C SER A 276 13.14 -9.43 13.59
N GLY A 277 12.78 -10.58 14.16
CA GLY A 277 11.42 -11.13 14.11
C GLY A 277 11.10 -11.88 12.81
N LEU A 278 12.09 -12.10 11.95
CA LEU A 278 11.92 -12.72 10.63
C LEU A 278 12.57 -14.11 10.55
N TYR A 279 11.97 -15.00 9.77
CA TYR A 279 12.46 -16.34 9.47
C TYR A 279 12.21 -16.66 7.99
N VAL A 280 13.28 -16.88 7.22
CA VAL A 280 13.18 -17.10 5.77
C VAL A 280 13.34 -18.58 5.45
N ILE A 281 12.40 -19.12 4.69
CA ILE A 281 12.43 -20.47 4.11
C ILE A 281 12.80 -20.31 2.65
N SER A 282 13.94 -20.83 2.22
CA SER A 282 14.19 -20.98 0.78
C SER A 282 13.51 -22.26 0.29
N THR A 283 12.75 -22.17 -0.80
CA THR A 283 12.09 -23.33 -1.42
C THR A 283 12.92 -23.91 -2.58
N ASN A 284 14.11 -23.35 -2.84
CA ASN A 284 15.11 -23.98 -3.69
C ASN A 284 15.85 -25.03 -2.85
N GLY A 285 15.46 -26.29 -3.01
CA GLY A 285 16.00 -27.40 -2.22
C GLY A 285 17.54 -27.50 -2.32
N THR A 286 18.22 -27.14 -1.23
CA THR A 286 19.36 -27.82 -0.60
C THR A 286 19.65 -27.07 0.71
N GLY A 287 19.95 -27.83 1.77
CA GLY A 287 20.30 -27.27 3.09
C GLY A 287 21.63 -26.53 3.13
#